data_AF-A0A8J5FHC0-F1
#
_entry.id   AF-A0A8J5FHC0-F1
#
_cell.length_a   1.000
_cell.length_b   1.000
_cell.length_c   1.000
_cell.angle_alpha   90.00
_cell.angle_beta   90.00
_cell.angle_gamma   90.00
#
_symmetry.space_group_name_H-M   'P 1'
#
loop_
_entity.id
_entity.type
_entity.pdbx_description
1 polymer ?
#
loop_
_entity_poly.entity_id
_entity_poly.type
_entity_poly.pdbx_seq_one_letter_code
_entity_poly.pdbx_strand_id
1 'polypeptide(L)'
;MQIGSEKASSLDLLSVVVASLSDRYGLDSSTGDAFVENWLLIVVLSIVIAVLVGCVAIFFVRRSSRRKAAEPPKPLVVKTQMDTEEDQGKKKVTVFFRTQTRTAEGFAKALAEEAKARYPNAIFKVMDIDEYTTEDDEYEENLKKESLALFFLATYGDGEPTDNAARFYKWFTEGKERGTWLENLQFGVFSLGNQQYEHFNKVVVVVDELLYEQGI
;
A
#
# COMPACT_ATOMS: atom_id res chain seq x y z
N MET A 1 -45.69 -53.84 5.43
CA MET A 1 -45.97 -52.42 5.76
C MET A 1 -44.72 -51.63 5.48
N GLN A 2 -44.68 -50.87 4.38
CA GLN A 2 -43.56 -49.99 4.04
C GLN A 2 -44.14 -48.57 4.02
N ILE A 3 -43.66 -47.73 4.95
CA ILE A 3 -44.03 -46.33 5.08
C ILE A 3 -43.07 -45.53 4.19
N GLY A 4 -43.60 -44.96 3.11
CA GLY A 4 -42.86 -44.12 2.19
C GLY A 4 -42.67 -42.72 2.77
N SER A 5 -41.41 -42.27 2.83
CA SER A 5 -41.01 -40.91 3.19
C SER A 5 -41.08 -40.01 1.95
N GLU A 6 -42.10 -39.17 1.83
CA GLU A 6 -42.16 -38.13 0.80
C GLU A 6 -41.30 -36.93 1.21
N LYS A 7 -40.31 -36.59 0.39
CA LYS A 7 -39.49 -35.38 0.54
C LYS A 7 -40.22 -34.22 -0.11
N ALA A 8 -40.60 -33.22 0.69
CA ALA A 8 -41.15 -31.97 0.17
C ALA A 8 -40.12 -31.28 -0.74
N SER A 9 -40.54 -30.93 -1.95
CA SER A 9 -39.69 -30.27 -2.95
C SER A 9 -39.48 -28.81 -2.57
N SER A 10 -38.31 -28.25 -2.85
CA SER A 10 -38.01 -26.83 -2.62
C SER A 10 -38.97 -25.89 -3.36
N LEU A 11 -39.59 -26.37 -4.45
CA LEU A 11 -40.62 -25.65 -5.19
C LEU A 11 -41.96 -25.58 -4.45
N ASP A 12 -42.28 -26.57 -3.62
CA ASP A 12 -43.51 -26.57 -2.81
C ASP A 12 -43.40 -25.57 -1.65
N LEU A 13 -42.20 -25.39 -1.10
CA LEU A 13 -41.97 -24.38 -0.07
C LEU A 13 -42.09 -22.96 -0.64
N LEU A 14 -41.64 -22.75 -1.88
CA LEU A 14 -41.76 -21.46 -2.56
C LEU A 14 -43.21 -21.16 -2.95
N SER A 15 -43.97 -22.14 -3.41
CA SER A 15 -45.40 -21.94 -3.75
C SER A 15 -46.22 -21.57 -2.52
N VAL A 16 -45.92 -22.15 -1.35
CA VAL A 16 -46.57 -21.81 -0.08
C VAL A 16 -46.22 -20.39 0.39
N VAL A 17 -44.96 -19.97 0.25
CA VAL A 17 -44.55 -18.59 0.60
C VAL A 17 -45.20 -17.57 -0.33
N VAL A 18 -45.27 -17.85 -1.63
CA VAL A 18 -45.92 -16.97 -2.62
C VAL A 18 -47.43 -16.90 -2.37
N ALA A 19 -48.09 -18.02 -2.07
CA ALA A 19 -49.50 -18.04 -1.70
C ALA A 19 -49.77 -17.24 -0.41
N SER A 20 -48.90 -17.35 0.60
CA SER A 20 -49.02 -16.59 1.84
C SER A 20 -48.82 -15.08 1.66
N LEU A 21 -47.95 -14.67 0.74
CA LEU A 21 -47.76 -13.27 0.40
C LEU A 21 -48.96 -12.74 -0.40
N SER A 22 -49.47 -13.51 -1.36
CA SER A 22 -50.64 -13.12 -2.16
C SER A 22 -51.89 -12.88 -1.31
N ASP A 23 -52.12 -13.73 -0.29
CA ASP A 23 -53.28 -13.62 0.61
C ASP A 23 -53.17 -12.42 1.58
N ARG A 24 -51.94 -12.08 2.02
CA ARG A 24 -51.69 -10.91 2.88
C ARG A 24 -51.85 -9.56 2.18
N TYR A 25 -51.70 -9.52 0.85
CA TYR A 25 -51.77 -8.29 0.07
C TYR A 25 -53.09 -8.10 -0.69
N GLY A 26 -54.06 -9.02 -0.57
CA GLY A 26 -55.44 -8.83 -1.03
C GLY A 26 -55.55 -8.45 -2.52
N LEU A 27 -54.96 -9.26 -3.41
CA LEU A 27 -55.00 -9.02 -4.85
C LEU A 27 -56.10 -9.88 -5.51
N ASP A 28 -57.11 -9.21 -6.07
CA ASP A 28 -58.21 -9.83 -6.79
C ASP A 28 -57.78 -10.39 -8.17
N SER A 29 -58.43 -11.48 -8.54
CA SER A 29 -58.11 -12.45 -9.59
C SER A 29 -58.45 -12.03 -11.03
N SER A 30 -58.66 -10.74 -11.32
CA SER A 30 -59.03 -10.27 -12.66
C SER A 30 -57.92 -9.54 -13.42
N THR A 31 -56.68 -9.56 -12.93
CA THR A 31 -55.52 -8.94 -13.62
C THR A 31 -54.26 -9.80 -13.43
N GLY A 32 -54.40 -11.13 -13.49
CA GLY A 32 -53.35 -12.09 -13.12
C GLY A 32 -52.25 -12.29 -14.17
N ASP A 33 -52.60 -12.45 -15.45
CA ASP A 33 -51.61 -12.97 -16.42
C ASP A 33 -50.56 -11.96 -16.88
N ALA A 34 -50.86 -10.66 -16.90
CA ALA A 34 -49.87 -9.63 -17.25
C ALA A 34 -48.98 -9.19 -16.06
N PHE A 35 -49.38 -9.52 -14.83
CA PHE A 35 -48.71 -9.05 -13.61
C PHE A 35 -47.60 -10.01 -13.16
N VAL A 36 -47.76 -11.32 -13.40
CA VAL A 36 -46.79 -12.35 -12.96
C VAL A 36 -45.51 -12.34 -13.81
N GLU A 37 -45.60 -12.18 -15.13
CA GLU A 37 -44.40 -12.07 -16.00
C GLU A 37 -43.58 -10.81 -15.71
N ASN A 38 -44.24 -9.72 -15.28
CA ASN A 38 -43.57 -8.47 -14.95
C ASN A 38 -43.10 -8.40 -13.49
N TRP A 39 -43.52 -9.31 -12.62
CA TRP A 39 -43.17 -9.27 -11.20
C TRP A 39 -41.69 -9.55 -10.96
N LEU A 40 -41.13 -10.52 -11.68
CA LEU A 40 -39.71 -10.83 -11.62
C LEU A 40 -38.88 -9.67 -12.19
N LEU A 41 -39.36 -8.99 -13.23
CA LEU A 41 -38.73 -7.79 -13.78
C LEU A 41 -38.78 -6.62 -12.79
N ILE A 42 -39.89 -6.40 -12.10
CA ILE A 42 -40.04 -5.36 -11.07
C ILE A 42 -39.10 -5.64 -9.88
N VAL A 43 -39.00 -6.90 -9.44
CA VAL A 43 -38.08 -7.30 -8.36
C VAL A 43 -36.62 -7.13 -8.77
N VAL A 44 -36.23 -7.58 -9.97
CA VAL A 44 -34.85 -7.41 -10.48
C VAL A 44 -34.50 -5.94 -10.64
N LEU A 45 -35.42 -5.12 -11.18
CA LEU A 45 -35.23 -3.67 -11.33
C LEU A 45 -35.04 -3.00 -9.96
N SER A 46 -35.82 -3.41 -8.94
CA SER A 46 -35.69 -2.87 -7.59
C SER A 46 -34.34 -3.18 -6.94
N ILE A 47 -33.80 -4.38 -7.16
CA ILE A 47 -32.48 -4.78 -6.65
C ILE A 47 -31.37 -4.01 -7.35
N VAL A 48 -31.45 -3.84 -8.67
CA VAL A 48 -30.46 -3.05 -9.44
C VAL A 48 -30.46 -1.59 -8.98
N ILE A 49 -31.63 -0.99 -8.77
CA ILE A 49 -31.74 0.40 -8.25
C ILE A 49 -31.13 0.50 -6.85
N ALA A 50 -31.42 -0.46 -5.96
CA ALA A 50 -30.85 -0.45 -4.60
C ALA A 50 -29.31 -0.56 -4.61
N VAL A 51 -28.74 -1.40 -5.47
CA VAL A 51 -27.28 -1.54 -5.65
C VAL A 51 -26.69 -0.26 -6.23
N LEU A 52 -27.33 0.37 -7.22
CA LEU A 52 -26.85 1.64 -7.79
C LEU A 52 -26.87 2.76 -6.76
N VAL A 53 -27.93 2.89 -5.96
CA VAL A 53 -28.01 3.87 -4.87
C VAL A 53 -26.94 3.61 -3.82
N GLY A 54 -26.70 2.34 -3.44
CA GLY A 54 -25.62 1.96 -2.53
C GLY A 54 -24.23 2.30 -3.07
N CYS A 55 -23.97 2.00 -4.35
CA CYS A 55 -22.72 2.34 -5.03
C CYS A 55 -22.50 3.86 -5.11
N VAL A 56 -23.54 4.63 -5.42
CA VAL A 56 -23.48 6.10 -5.46
C VAL A 56 -23.26 6.67 -4.05
N ALA A 57 -23.92 6.13 -3.02
CA ALA A 57 -23.69 6.54 -1.64
C ALA A 57 -22.25 6.25 -1.20
N ILE A 58 -21.71 5.06 -1.48
CA ILE A 58 -20.32 4.70 -1.20
C ILE A 58 -19.35 5.60 -1.99
N PHE A 59 -19.66 5.91 -3.25
CA PHE A 59 -18.85 6.82 -4.07
C PHE A 59 -18.86 8.24 -3.49
N PHE A 60 -20.00 8.75 -3.03
CA PHE A 60 -20.11 10.06 -2.38
C PHE A 60 -19.47 10.11 -1.00
N VAL A 61 -19.55 9.04 -0.20
CA VAL A 61 -18.86 8.93 1.09
C VAL A 61 -17.34 8.86 0.88
N ARG A 62 -16.85 8.07 -0.09
CA ARG A 62 -15.42 8.07 -0.46
C ARG A 62 -14.97 9.40 -1.07
N ARG A 63 -15.84 10.10 -1.80
CA ARG A 63 -15.57 11.46 -2.32
C ARG A 63 -15.57 12.50 -1.22
N SER A 64 -16.41 12.37 -0.20
CA SER A 64 -16.41 13.20 1.01
C SER A 64 -15.11 13.02 1.81
N SER A 65 -14.64 11.78 1.98
CA SER A 65 -13.31 11.50 2.55
C SER A 65 -12.16 12.04 1.71
N ARG A 66 -12.30 12.11 0.37
CA ARG A 66 -11.34 12.77 -0.52
C ARG A 66 -11.45 14.31 -0.54
N ARG A 67 -12.50 14.91 0.04
CA ARG A 67 -12.71 16.37 0.09
C ARG A 67 -12.18 17.04 1.35
N LYS A 68 -11.52 16.30 2.25
CA LYS A 68 -10.55 16.88 3.19
C LYS A 68 -9.14 16.85 2.59
N ALA A 69 -9.01 17.44 1.40
CA ALA A 69 -7.73 17.96 0.92
C ALA A 69 -7.88 19.47 0.98
N ALA A 70 -7.34 20.06 2.05
CA ALA A 70 -7.18 21.50 2.15
C ALA A 70 -6.40 22.00 0.95
N GLU A 71 -6.77 23.18 0.45
CA GLU A 71 -6.08 23.85 -0.65
C GLU A 71 -4.57 23.94 -0.35
N PRO A 72 -3.69 23.60 -1.30
CA PRO A 72 -2.27 23.85 -1.12
C PRO A 72 -2.03 25.37 -1.17
N PRO A 73 -1.46 25.99 -0.13
CA PRO A 73 -0.87 27.32 -0.31
C PRO A 73 0.25 27.20 -1.34
N LYS A 74 0.35 28.22 -2.20
CA LYS A 74 1.33 28.37 -3.29
C LYS A 74 2.74 27.97 -2.82
N PRO A 75 3.56 27.36 -3.70
CA PRO A 75 4.89 26.90 -3.34
C PRO A 75 5.78 28.11 -3.04
N LEU A 76 5.97 28.41 -1.77
CA LEU A 76 7.20 29.03 -1.34
C LEU A 76 8.24 27.93 -1.44
N VAL A 77 9.20 28.14 -2.35
CA VAL A 77 10.42 27.34 -2.47
C VAL A 77 11.08 27.30 -1.09
N VAL A 78 10.76 26.27 -0.32
CA VAL A 78 11.56 25.87 0.82
C VAL A 78 12.73 25.14 0.20
N LYS A 79 13.82 25.87 0.02
CA LYS A 79 15.15 25.28 0.05
C LYS A 79 15.16 24.46 1.34
N THR A 80 15.06 23.14 1.23
CA THR A 80 15.28 22.24 2.37
C THR A 80 16.73 22.42 2.75
N GLN A 81 16.99 23.45 3.56
CA GLN A 81 18.20 23.51 4.34
C GLN A 81 18.17 22.24 5.18
N MET A 82 19.25 21.47 5.06
CA MET A 82 19.57 20.49 6.08
C MET A 82 19.71 21.25 7.37
N ASP A 83 18.62 21.32 8.13
CA ASP A 83 18.64 21.79 9.49
C ASP A 83 19.59 20.84 10.22
N THR A 84 20.81 21.32 10.40
CA THR A 84 21.77 20.81 11.37
C THR A 84 21.23 21.25 12.72
N GLU A 85 20.11 20.64 13.14
CA GLU A 85 19.81 20.55 14.54
C GLU A 85 20.74 19.46 15.07
N GLU A 86 21.81 19.89 15.72
CA GLU A 86 22.57 19.04 16.64
C GLU A 86 21.57 18.52 17.69
N ASP A 87 20.97 17.37 17.40
CA ASP A 87 20.02 16.70 18.27
C ASP A 87 20.80 16.13 19.46
N GLN A 88 20.86 16.94 20.51
CA GLN A 88 21.67 16.79 21.71
C GLN A 88 21.47 15.40 22.37
N GLY A 89 22.26 14.42 21.93
CA GLY A 89 22.41 13.10 22.55
C GLY A 89 21.43 12.01 22.09
N LYS A 90 20.54 12.27 21.12
CA LYS A 90 19.62 11.25 20.58
C LYS A 90 20.17 10.61 19.32
N LYS A 91 19.96 9.30 19.17
CA LYS A 91 20.39 8.57 17.97
C LYS A 91 19.39 8.79 16.84
N LYS A 92 19.84 9.37 15.73
CA LYS A 92 19.06 9.50 14.50
C LYS A 92 19.10 8.19 13.70
N VAL A 93 17.94 7.73 13.27
CA VAL A 93 17.75 6.56 12.41
C VAL A 93 17.03 7.00 11.15
N THR A 94 17.67 6.84 10.01
CA THR A 94 17.08 7.18 8.71
C THR A 94 16.59 5.89 8.04
N VAL A 95 15.31 5.83 7.68
CA VAL A 95 14.68 4.69 7.01
C VAL A 95 14.37 5.10 5.57
N PHE A 96 15.24 4.68 4.67
CA PHE A 96 15.07 4.84 3.23
C PHE A 96 14.11 3.80 2.69
N PHE A 97 13.25 4.20 1.76
CA PHE A 97 12.44 3.26 1.01
C PHE A 97 12.42 3.61 -0.47
N ARG A 98 12.30 2.58 -1.30
CA ARG A 98 11.80 2.74 -2.67
C ARG A 98 11.12 1.48 -3.18
N THR A 99 9.97 1.70 -3.82
CA THR A 99 9.16 0.67 -4.47
C THR A 99 8.23 1.32 -5.50
N GLN A 100 7.77 0.56 -6.48
CA GLN A 100 6.82 1.06 -7.49
C GLN A 100 5.38 1.09 -6.95
N THR A 101 5.00 0.12 -6.12
CA THR A 101 3.61 -0.09 -5.65
C THR A 101 3.37 0.32 -4.20
N ARG A 102 4.33 1.02 -3.58
CA ARG A 102 4.27 1.55 -2.20
C ARG A 102 4.27 0.49 -1.08
N THR A 103 4.52 -0.78 -1.39
CA THR A 103 4.66 -1.84 -0.38
C THR A 103 5.83 -1.59 0.57
N ALA A 104 7.02 -1.27 0.05
CA ALA A 104 8.21 -0.95 0.85
C ALA A 104 8.00 0.31 1.71
N GLU A 105 7.33 1.34 1.17
CA GLU A 105 6.95 2.54 1.92
C GLU A 105 6.05 2.20 3.11
N GLY A 106 5.08 1.31 2.91
CA GLY A 106 4.21 0.82 3.99
C GLY A 106 5.00 0.13 5.10
N PHE A 107 5.94 -0.75 4.75
CA PHE A 107 6.79 -1.42 5.74
C PHE A 107 7.75 -0.46 6.45
N ALA A 108 8.38 0.46 5.73
CA ALA A 108 9.27 1.47 6.31
C ALA A 108 8.54 2.35 7.33
N LYS A 109 7.32 2.80 6.98
CA LYS A 109 6.47 3.57 7.90
C LYS A 109 6.02 2.74 9.10
N ALA A 110 5.57 1.50 8.89
CA ALA A 110 5.16 0.62 9.98
C ALA A 110 6.31 0.34 10.96
N LEU A 111 7.50 0.03 10.43
CA LEU A 111 8.72 -0.15 11.22
C LEU A 111 9.05 1.10 12.03
N ALA A 112 9.05 2.28 11.39
CA ALA A 112 9.40 3.52 12.07
C ALA A 112 8.41 3.85 13.19
N GLU A 113 7.11 3.65 12.98
CA GLU A 113 6.09 3.88 14.02
C GLU A 113 6.26 2.91 15.21
N GLU A 114 6.51 1.63 14.94
CA GLU A 114 6.78 0.65 15.99
C GLU A 114 8.09 0.94 16.73
N ALA A 115 9.14 1.32 16.00
CA ALA A 115 10.45 1.62 16.56
C ALA A 115 10.43 2.90 17.40
N LYS A 116 9.69 3.95 17.01
CA LYS A 116 9.47 5.14 17.83
C LYS A 116 8.83 4.80 19.17
N ALA A 117 7.86 3.88 19.19
CA ALA A 117 7.19 3.45 20.41
C ALA A 117 8.12 2.66 21.35
N ARG A 118 9.05 1.88 20.78
CA ARG A 118 10.03 1.07 21.54
C ARG A 118 11.26 1.87 21.99
N TYR A 119 11.68 2.85 21.20
CA TYR A 119 12.93 3.60 21.37
C TYR A 119 12.64 5.11 21.45
N PRO A 120 12.10 5.63 22.56
CA PRO A 120 11.70 7.04 22.69
C PRO A 120 12.87 8.04 22.63
N ASN A 121 14.10 7.57 22.82
CA ASN A 121 15.33 8.37 22.77
C ASN A 121 16.00 8.36 21.38
N ALA A 122 15.36 7.78 20.37
CA ALA A 122 15.82 7.78 18.99
C ALA A 122 14.87 8.57 18.10
N ILE A 123 15.42 9.30 17.13
CA ILE A 123 14.64 10.04 16.12
C ILE A 123 14.62 9.23 14.84
N PHE A 124 13.42 8.85 14.39
CA PHE A 124 13.22 8.10 13.15
C PHE A 124 12.75 9.02 12.03
N LYS A 125 13.52 9.09 10.95
CA LYS A 125 13.18 9.82 9.72
C LYS A 125 12.91 8.82 8.60
N VAL A 126 11.70 8.81 8.06
CA VAL A 126 11.33 7.96 6.91
C VAL A 126 11.37 8.81 5.66
N MET A 127 12.09 8.36 4.62
CA MET A 127 12.36 9.18 3.44
C MET A 127 12.44 8.31 2.19
N ASP A 128 11.91 8.83 1.08
CA ASP A 128 12.12 8.23 -0.22
C ASP A 128 13.57 8.48 -0.67
N ILE A 129 14.26 7.45 -1.13
CA ILE A 129 15.68 7.55 -1.51
C ILE A 129 15.93 8.51 -2.68
N ASP A 130 14.95 8.69 -3.56
CA ASP A 130 15.00 9.61 -4.70
C ASP A 130 14.87 11.07 -4.26
N GLU A 131 14.20 11.31 -3.13
CA GLU A 131 14.05 12.62 -2.50
C GLU A 131 15.20 12.94 -1.54
N TYR A 132 16.17 12.04 -1.39
CA TYR A 132 17.27 12.21 -0.44
C TYR A 132 18.20 13.36 -0.83
N THR A 133 18.44 13.52 -2.14
CA THR A 133 19.25 14.61 -2.69
C THR A 133 18.82 14.93 -4.12
N THR A 134 18.97 16.20 -4.51
CA THR A 134 18.77 16.64 -5.90
C THR A 134 20.01 16.42 -6.78
N GLU A 135 21.20 16.34 -6.20
CA GLU A 135 22.49 16.27 -6.91
C GLU A 135 23.27 15.01 -6.50
N ASP A 136 24.03 14.42 -7.44
CA ASP A 136 24.70 13.13 -7.20
C ASP A 136 25.86 13.26 -6.20
N ASP A 137 26.55 14.40 -6.21
CA ASP A 137 27.69 14.69 -5.33
C ASP A 137 27.28 14.81 -3.86
N GLU A 138 26.02 15.19 -3.61
CA GLU A 138 25.47 15.34 -2.26
C GLU A 138 25.15 14.00 -1.59
N TYR A 139 24.95 12.91 -2.35
CA TYR A 139 24.69 11.59 -1.75
C TYR A 139 25.83 11.17 -0.81
N GLU A 140 27.08 11.41 -1.21
CA GLU A 140 28.26 11.03 -0.43
C GLU A 140 28.34 11.84 0.87
N GLU A 141 28.19 13.16 0.78
CA GLU A 141 28.24 14.05 1.94
C GLU A 141 27.10 13.77 2.93
N ASN A 142 25.92 13.42 2.42
CA ASN A 142 24.76 13.17 3.25
C ASN A 142 24.85 11.81 3.94
N LEU A 143 25.28 10.78 3.20
CA LEU A 143 25.36 9.42 3.74
C LEU A 143 26.46 9.29 4.79
N LYS A 144 27.56 10.06 4.67
CA LYS A 144 28.60 10.20 5.73
C LYS A 144 28.07 10.74 7.05
N LYS A 145 26.99 11.54 7.02
CA LYS A 145 26.38 12.14 8.22
C LYS A 145 25.37 11.19 8.89
N GLU A 146 24.98 10.11 8.23
CA GLU A 146 24.06 9.12 8.80
C GLU A 146 24.82 8.17 9.73
N SER A 147 24.25 7.89 10.90
CA SER A 147 24.83 6.95 11.88
C SER A 147 24.15 5.59 11.87
N LEU A 148 22.83 5.56 11.59
CA LEU A 148 22.07 4.33 11.36
C LEU A 148 21.11 4.53 10.19
N ALA A 149 21.27 3.74 9.13
CA ALA A 149 20.40 3.76 7.96
C ALA A 149 19.75 2.39 7.69
N LEU A 150 18.44 2.38 7.48
CA LEU A 150 17.69 1.18 7.10
C LEU A 150 17.17 1.35 5.68
N PHE A 151 17.40 0.37 4.81
CA PHE A 151 17.09 0.46 3.39
C PHE A 151 16.00 -0.55 3.01
N PHE A 152 14.84 -0.06 2.58
CA PHE A 152 13.70 -0.85 2.13
C PHE A 152 13.57 -0.74 0.61
N LEU A 153 14.20 -1.66 -0.14
CA LEU A 153 14.29 -1.57 -1.60
C LEU A 153 13.61 -2.77 -2.28
N ALA A 154 12.94 -2.50 -3.39
CA ALA A 154 12.35 -3.53 -4.24
C ALA A 154 13.24 -3.83 -5.45
N THR A 155 13.26 -5.11 -5.87
CA THR A 155 13.85 -5.55 -7.13
C THR A 155 12.75 -5.72 -8.17
N TYR A 156 12.98 -5.30 -9.41
CA TYR A 156 12.03 -5.37 -10.50
C TYR A 156 12.60 -6.10 -11.72
N GLY A 157 11.72 -6.67 -12.54
CA GLY A 157 12.07 -7.30 -13.81
C GLY A 157 13.22 -8.31 -13.68
N ASP A 158 14.31 -8.02 -14.38
CA ASP A 158 15.49 -8.86 -14.51
C ASP A 158 16.58 -8.56 -13.47
N GLY A 159 16.17 -8.24 -12.23
CA GLY A 159 17.11 -7.92 -11.15
C GLY A 159 17.50 -6.44 -11.08
N GLU A 160 16.72 -5.57 -11.71
CA GLU A 160 16.95 -4.13 -11.78
C GLU A 160 16.31 -3.37 -10.60
N PRO A 161 16.84 -2.20 -10.22
CA PRO A 161 16.15 -1.31 -9.27
C PRO A 161 14.84 -0.81 -9.87
N THR A 162 13.91 -0.37 -9.01
CA THR A 162 12.75 0.40 -9.49
C THR A 162 13.20 1.70 -10.14
N ASP A 163 12.48 2.22 -11.14
CA ASP A 163 12.84 3.41 -11.93
C ASP A 163 13.38 4.58 -11.10
N ASN A 164 12.75 4.83 -9.96
CA ASN A 164 13.08 5.97 -9.11
C ASN A 164 14.20 5.67 -8.08
N ALA A 165 14.58 4.41 -7.90
CA ALA A 165 15.81 4.03 -7.21
C ALA A 165 16.99 3.93 -8.18
N ALA A 166 16.76 3.97 -9.49
CA ALA A 166 17.78 3.73 -10.50
C ALA A 166 18.93 4.76 -10.41
N ARG A 167 18.60 6.03 -10.11
CA ARG A 167 19.60 7.09 -9.91
C ARG A 167 20.53 6.77 -8.75
N PHE A 168 19.97 6.52 -7.56
CA PHE A 168 20.74 6.11 -6.38
C PHE A 168 21.56 4.84 -6.66
N TYR A 169 20.91 3.82 -7.22
CA TYR A 169 21.56 2.52 -7.47
C TYR A 169 22.74 2.67 -8.42
N LYS A 170 22.59 3.44 -9.50
CA LYS A 170 23.68 3.74 -10.43
C LYS A 170 24.82 4.48 -9.74
N TRP A 171 24.53 5.59 -9.07
CA TRP A 171 25.54 6.37 -8.35
C TRP A 171 26.31 5.53 -7.31
N PHE A 172 25.61 4.64 -6.60
CA PHE A 172 26.20 3.81 -5.56
C PHE A 172 27.04 2.67 -6.14
N THR A 173 26.56 2.03 -7.22
CA THR A 173 27.25 0.91 -7.88
C THR A 173 28.40 1.34 -8.78
N GLU A 174 28.42 2.56 -9.30
CA GLU A 174 29.55 3.08 -10.10
C GLU A 174 30.70 3.59 -9.22
N GLY A 175 30.43 4.02 -7.99
CA GLY A 175 31.47 4.55 -7.10
C GLY A 175 32.06 3.53 -6.14
N LYS A 176 32.22 2.26 -6.56
CA LYS A 176 32.91 1.22 -5.77
C LYS A 176 34.37 1.57 -5.46
N GLU A 177 34.97 2.44 -6.28
CA GLU A 177 36.37 2.85 -6.15
C GLU A 177 36.63 3.85 -5.00
N ARG A 178 35.58 4.31 -4.30
CA ARG A 178 35.69 5.25 -3.17
C ARG A 178 36.42 4.68 -1.95
N GLY A 179 36.63 3.36 -1.90
CA GLY A 179 37.26 2.67 -0.76
C GLY A 179 36.36 2.71 0.49
N THR A 180 36.97 2.69 1.67
CA THR A 180 36.25 2.76 2.94
C THR A 180 35.93 4.23 3.29
N TRP A 181 34.66 4.59 3.30
CA TRP A 181 34.19 5.95 3.60
C TRP A 181 32.92 6.00 4.46
N LEU A 182 32.34 4.84 4.77
CA LEU A 182 31.12 4.66 5.56
C LEU A 182 31.41 4.01 6.92
N GLU A 183 32.61 4.17 7.47
CA GLU A 183 33.06 3.55 8.73
C GLU A 183 32.12 3.81 9.93
N ASN A 184 31.44 4.96 9.93
CA ASN A 184 30.53 5.37 11.01
C ASN A 184 29.06 4.98 10.76
N LEU A 185 28.75 4.40 9.59
CA LEU A 185 27.40 4.04 9.20
C LEU A 185 27.08 2.62 9.66
N GLN A 186 26.19 2.49 10.63
CA GLN A 186 25.49 1.22 10.85
C GLN A 186 24.34 1.13 9.86
N PHE A 187 24.09 -0.05 9.29
CA PHE A 187 22.99 -0.20 8.34
C PHE A 187 22.27 -1.54 8.48
N GLY A 188 21.08 -1.58 7.89
CA GLY A 188 20.32 -2.81 7.66
C GLY A 188 19.54 -2.70 6.37
N VAL A 189 19.42 -3.80 5.64
CA VAL A 189 18.76 -3.83 4.33
C VAL A 189 17.60 -4.83 4.37
N PHE A 190 16.43 -4.39 3.92
CA PHE A 190 15.23 -5.20 3.80
C PHE A 190 14.76 -5.16 2.35
N SER A 191 14.57 -6.36 1.76
CA SER A 191 14.19 -6.49 0.37
C SER A 191 12.75 -6.90 0.17
N LEU A 192 12.13 -6.34 -0.87
CA LEU A 192 10.89 -6.83 -1.42
C LEU A 192 11.17 -7.43 -2.80
N GLY A 193 11.02 -8.75 -2.90
CA GLY A 193 11.13 -9.48 -4.16
C GLY A 193 10.25 -10.71 -4.17
N ASN A 194 10.30 -11.44 -5.27
CA ASN A 194 9.50 -12.64 -5.49
C ASN A 194 10.42 -13.76 -6.00
N GLN A 195 10.42 -14.90 -5.30
CA GLN A 195 11.27 -16.07 -5.61
C GLN A 195 10.94 -16.73 -6.97
N GLN A 196 9.84 -16.35 -7.61
CA GLN A 196 9.50 -16.80 -8.96
C GLN A 196 10.34 -16.14 -10.05
N TYR A 197 11.00 -15.01 -9.75
CA TYR A 197 11.93 -14.36 -10.66
C TYR A 197 13.33 -14.95 -10.49
N GLU A 198 14.08 -15.03 -11.59
CA GLU A 198 15.45 -15.54 -11.60
C GLU A 198 16.37 -14.74 -10.65
N HIS A 199 16.23 -13.42 -10.66
CA HIS A 199 17.05 -12.51 -9.86
C HIS A 199 16.33 -12.09 -8.57
N PHE A 200 16.09 -13.06 -7.67
CA PHE A 200 15.47 -12.81 -6.38
C PHE A 200 16.30 -11.85 -5.50
N ASN A 201 15.72 -10.69 -5.16
CA ASN A 201 16.31 -9.64 -4.29
C ASN A 201 17.67 -9.09 -4.75
N LYS A 202 18.03 -9.21 -6.04
CA LYS A 202 19.36 -8.89 -6.57
C LYS A 202 19.83 -7.47 -6.20
N VAL A 203 18.97 -6.47 -6.30
CA VAL A 203 19.31 -5.07 -6.00
C VAL A 203 19.78 -4.90 -4.56
N VAL A 204 19.06 -5.52 -3.61
CA VAL A 204 19.38 -5.42 -2.18
C VAL A 204 20.66 -6.16 -1.86
N VAL A 205 20.88 -7.33 -2.46
CA VAL A 205 22.14 -8.07 -2.27
C VAL A 205 23.33 -7.22 -2.69
N VAL A 206 23.25 -6.55 -3.86
CA VAL A 206 24.33 -5.68 -4.33
C VAL A 206 24.53 -4.45 -3.43
N VAL A 207 23.44 -3.83 -2.96
CA VAL A 207 23.53 -2.67 -2.06
C VAL A 207 24.12 -3.06 -0.70
N ASP A 208 23.71 -4.21 -0.15
CA ASP A 208 24.21 -4.74 1.12
C ASP A 208 25.72 -5.05 1.05
N GLU A 209 26.15 -5.73 -0.02
CA GLU A 209 27.58 -6.00 -0.29
C GLU A 209 28.40 -4.72 -0.36
N LEU A 210 27.93 -3.71 -1.11
CA LEU A 210 28.65 -2.44 -1.25
C LEU A 210 28.69 -1.60 0.03
N LEU A 211 27.60 -1.58 0.80
CA LEU A 211 27.58 -0.91 2.10
C LEU A 211 28.55 -1.58 3.06
N TYR A 212 28.65 -2.91 3.03
CA TYR A 212 29.59 -3.67 3.84
C TYR A 212 31.04 -3.41 3.43
N GLU A 213 31.35 -3.48 2.14
CA GLU A 213 32.69 -3.24 1.59
C GLU A 213 33.20 -1.81 1.86
N GLN A 214 32.32 -0.82 1.83
CA GLN A 214 32.69 0.59 2.01
C GLN A 214 32.66 1.04 3.48
N GLY A 215 32.20 0.18 4.40
CA GLY A 215 32.09 0.45 5.84
C GLY A 215 33.16 -0.22 6.70
N ILE A 216 34.03 -1.07 6.12
CA ILE A 216 35.08 -1.83 6.81
C ILE A 216 36.45 -1.54 6.21
#